data_AF-A0A7L5E6G9-F1
#
_entry.id   AF-A0A7L5E6G9-F1
#
_cell.length_a   1.000
_cell.length_b   1.000
_cell.length_c   1.000
_cell.angle_alpha   90.00
_cell.angle_beta   90.00
_cell.angle_gamma   90.00
#
_symmetry.space_group_name_H-M   'P 1'
#
loop_
_entity.id
_entity.type
_entity.pdbx_description
1 polymer ?
#
loop_
_entity_poly.entity_id
_entity_poly.type
_entity_poly.pdbx_seq_one_letter_code
_entity_poly.pdbx_strand_id
1 'polypeptide(L)'
;MKPILIFLAGLCFFTLSQAQTIQKDKSAANSAVVSIKQTDSLNLEIEKKEIQLNQKLQDATQTINYLNSVIGSFGQILTILGIFIAVVALALPIIMYQFGIKPSQRALKELESNIDSRLSAYLKETRNKTINQALDDMEHGNLEKKNQAIAYLSITHPEGLSDQQRFKIYSLLVKGSDLPAVRTNLGFILGTTKNEYADLIFKNQVMLKDPVLKAMAYMYYSKTGFLNYRETIAELINSAEKPIEKFVTLITMLGQHSHQDVLTLINDEKLLDLIALSEMDNVMQHAIFVLEHQKLTKEQIEQSYLQQKSDQIASGNSIL
;
A
#
# COMPACT_ATOMS: atom_id res chain seq x y z
N MET A 1 16.33 154.11 77.59
CA MET A 1 14.85 154.10 77.59
C MET A 1 14.37 153.46 76.29
N LYS A 2 13.55 152.40 76.42
CA LYS A 2 12.86 151.66 75.33
C LYS A 2 12.05 152.62 74.44
N PRO A 3 11.87 152.39 73.12
CA PRO A 3 11.67 151.07 72.51
C PRO A 3 12.47 150.83 71.20
N ILE A 4 13.41 149.89 71.30
CA ILE A 4 14.15 149.20 70.24
C ILE A 4 13.35 147.97 69.71
N LEU A 5 12.03 147.91 69.99
CA LEU A 5 11.27 146.66 69.91
C LEU A 5 10.32 146.49 68.72
N ILE A 6 10.21 147.48 67.82
CA ILE A 6 9.32 147.39 66.63
C ILE A 6 10.12 147.26 65.32
N PHE A 7 11.42 147.52 65.34
CA PHE A 7 12.31 147.32 64.20
C PHE A 7 12.83 145.86 64.07
N LEU A 8 12.58 144.99 65.07
CA LEU A 8 13.05 143.60 65.10
C LEU A 8 11.99 142.55 64.68
N ALA A 9 10.74 142.94 64.48
CA ALA A 9 9.65 142.02 64.10
C ALA A 9 9.30 142.04 62.60
N GLY A 10 9.72 143.08 61.86
CA GLY A 10 9.45 143.21 60.41
C GLY A 10 10.46 142.53 59.49
N LEU A 11 11.65 142.18 60.00
CA LEU A 11 12.76 141.61 59.19
C LEU A 11 12.83 140.08 59.22
N CYS A 12 12.01 139.41 60.04
CA CYS A 12 11.96 137.95 60.12
C CYS A 12 10.94 137.29 59.16
N PHE A 13 10.09 138.06 58.47
CA PHE A 13 9.06 137.49 57.59
C PHE A 13 9.45 137.39 56.11
N PHE A 14 10.57 137.99 55.67
CA PHE A 14 10.96 137.95 54.26
C PHE A 14 12.07 136.93 53.93
N THR A 15 12.74 136.35 54.93
CA THR A 15 13.80 135.33 54.73
C THR A 15 13.32 133.89 54.90
N LEU A 16 12.07 133.65 55.31
CA LEU A 16 11.46 132.32 55.39
C LEU A 16 10.70 131.89 54.12
N SER A 17 10.47 132.79 53.17
CA SER A 17 9.79 132.49 51.90
C SER A 17 10.70 131.86 50.84
N GLN A 18 12.03 131.92 51.02
CA GLN A 18 12.99 131.33 50.07
C GLN A 18 13.70 130.05 50.55
N ALA A 19 13.33 129.51 51.73
CA ALA A 19 13.89 128.26 52.24
C ALA A 19 13.05 127.01 51.90
N GLN A 20 11.85 127.15 51.31
CA GLN A 20 10.95 126.03 50.99
C GLN A 20 10.97 125.57 49.52
N THR A 21 11.78 126.19 48.65
CA THR A 21 11.90 125.79 47.23
C THR A 21 13.12 124.94 46.90
N ILE A 22 14.05 124.70 47.83
CA ILE A 22 15.30 123.96 47.55
C ILE A 22 15.29 122.51 48.07
N GLN A 23 14.29 122.10 48.87
CA GLN A 23 14.22 120.73 49.42
C GLN A 23 13.25 119.78 48.68
N LYS A 24 12.53 120.25 47.65
CA LYS A 24 11.55 119.43 46.90
C LYS A 24 12.13 118.75 45.64
N ASP A 25 13.31 119.16 45.15
CA ASP A 25 13.89 118.64 43.90
C ASP A 25 14.90 117.48 44.06
N LYS A 26 15.39 117.18 45.26
CA LYS A 26 16.32 116.04 45.47
C LYS A 26 15.64 114.70 45.79
N SER A 27 14.32 114.68 46.04
CA SER A 27 13.56 113.46 46.37
C SER A 27 12.86 112.84 45.14
N ALA A 28 12.49 113.63 44.14
CA ALA A 28 11.86 113.13 42.90
C ALA A 28 12.86 112.48 41.92
N ALA A 29 14.14 112.89 41.94
CA ALA A 29 15.16 112.33 41.05
C ALA A 29 15.61 110.91 41.45
N ASN A 30 15.56 110.55 42.73
CA ASN A 30 15.98 109.21 43.20
C ASN A 30 14.87 108.15 43.11
N SER A 31 13.58 108.50 43.13
CA SER A 31 12.50 107.51 42.96
C SER A 31 12.23 107.17 41.48
N ALA A 32 12.49 108.10 40.56
CA ALA A 32 12.41 107.86 39.11
C ALA A 32 13.52 106.92 38.63
N VAL A 33 14.76 107.08 39.10
CA VAL A 33 15.90 106.24 38.68
C VAL A 33 15.81 104.80 39.22
N VAL A 34 15.21 104.59 40.39
CA VAL A 34 14.98 103.23 40.95
C VAL A 34 13.81 102.53 40.25
N SER A 35 12.74 103.27 39.92
CA SER A 35 11.58 102.74 39.16
C SER A 35 11.94 102.38 37.71
N ILE A 36 12.80 103.17 37.05
CA ILE A 36 13.30 102.90 35.69
C ILE A 36 14.20 101.65 35.67
N LYS A 37 15.12 101.50 36.64
CA LYS A 37 15.95 100.28 36.74
C LYS A 37 15.14 99.01 37.04
N GLN A 38 14.05 99.12 37.79
CA GLN A 38 13.14 97.99 38.03
C GLN A 38 12.30 97.63 36.81
N THR A 39 11.80 98.62 36.06
CA THR A 39 11.05 98.38 34.80
C THR A 39 11.93 97.80 33.71
N ASP A 40 13.18 98.26 33.57
CA ASP A 40 14.14 97.67 32.63
C ASP A 40 14.50 96.23 33.01
N SER A 41 14.65 95.93 34.31
CA SER A 41 14.91 94.56 34.77
C SER A 41 13.72 93.61 34.58
N LEU A 42 12.49 94.11 34.73
CA LEU A 42 11.24 93.36 34.51
C LEU A 42 11.00 93.13 33.02
N ASN A 43 11.23 94.13 32.16
CA ASN A 43 11.13 93.98 30.71
C ASN A 43 12.13 92.94 30.20
N LEU A 44 13.35 92.93 30.72
CA LEU A 44 14.38 91.97 30.36
C LEU A 44 14.06 90.54 30.88
N GLU A 45 13.33 90.42 31.99
CA GLU A 45 12.82 89.12 32.48
C GLU A 45 11.60 88.63 31.68
N ILE A 46 10.71 89.54 31.27
CA ILE A 46 9.57 89.23 30.38
C ILE A 46 10.09 88.79 29.01
N GLU A 47 11.05 89.51 28.42
CA GLU A 47 11.68 89.16 27.14
C GLU A 47 12.39 87.80 27.24
N LYS A 48 13.11 87.53 28.33
CA LYS A 48 13.69 86.19 28.58
C LYS A 48 12.64 85.10 28.69
N LYS A 49 11.51 85.35 29.37
CA LYS A 49 10.41 84.38 29.48
C LYS A 49 9.71 84.16 28.15
N GLU A 50 9.56 85.19 27.33
CA GLU A 50 8.98 85.10 25.99
C GLU A 50 9.90 84.32 25.03
N ILE A 51 11.21 84.57 25.09
CA ILE A 51 12.21 83.77 24.36
C ILE A 51 12.18 82.30 24.82
N GLN A 52 12.15 82.05 26.13
CA GLN A 52 12.04 80.69 26.68
C GLN A 52 10.73 80.00 26.30
N LEU A 53 9.62 80.74 26.26
CA LEU A 53 8.32 80.21 25.86
C LEU A 53 8.30 79.86 24.36
N ASN A 54 8.82 80.75 23.51
CA ASN A 54 8.93 80.50 22.07
C ASN A 54 9.88 79.33 21.77
N GLN A 55 10.98 79.20 22.50
CA GLN A 55 11.85 78.03 22.44
C GLN A 55 11.10 76.75 22.83
N LYS A 56 10.37 76.75 23.96
CA LYS A 56 9.58 75.59 24.39
C LYS A 56 8.47 75.23 23.40
N LEU A 57 7.83 76.22 22.77
CA LEU A 57 6.82 75.99 21.73
C LEU A 57 7.45 75.41 20.47
N GLN A 58 8.64 75.89 20.09
CA GLN A 58 9.39 75.35 18.97
C GLN A 58 9.84 73.91 19.24
N ASP A 59 10.34 73.62 20.44
CA ASP A 59 10.73 72.27 20.87
C ASP A 59 9.53 71.31 20.90
N ALA A 60 8.38 71.77 21.43
CA ALA A 60 7.13 70.99 21.41
C ALA A 60 6.65 70.74 19.97
N THR A 61 6.74 71.74 19.09
CA THR A 61 6.38 71.60 17.67
C THR A 61 7.29 70.62 16.95
N GLN A 62 8.60 70.68 17.19
CA GLN A 62 9.57 69.73 16.65
C GLN A 62 9.31 68.31 17.17
N THR A 63 8.98 68.17 18.46
CA THR A 63 8.61 66.88 19.06
C THR A 63 7.34 66.30 18.45
N ILE A 64 6.31 67.12 18.23
CA ILE A 64 5.06 66.70 17.57
C ILE A 64 5.34 66.29 16.12
N ASN A 65 6.13 67.06 15.38
CA ASN A 65 6.50 66.73 14.00
C ASN A 65 7.32 65.43 13.92
N TYR A 66 8.24 65.23 14.85
CA TYR A 66 8.99 63.98 14.98
C TYR A 66 8.05 62.80 15.31
N LEU A 67 7.15 62.94 16.29
CA LEU A 67 6.19 61.90 16.64
C LEU A 67 5.24 61.57 15.48
N ASN A 68 4.75 62.57 14.75
CA ASN A 68 3.92 62.36 13.56
C ASN A 68 4.70 61.66 12.43
N SER A 69 5.97 62.01 12.23
CA SER A 69 6.85 61.32 11.28
C SER A 69 7.10 59.87 11.69
N VAL A 70 7.34 59.62 12.98
CA VAL A 70 7.54 58.27 13.53
C VAL A 70 6.26 57.45 13.37
N ILE A 71 5.09 57.97 13.77
CA ILE A 71 3.79 57.29 13.61
C ILE A 71 3.49 57.00 12.13
N GLY A 72 3.77 57.95 11.23
CA GLY A 72 3.63 57.75 9.78
C GLY A 72 4.53 56.62 9.26
N SER A 73 5.78 56.56 9.71
CA SER A 73 6.72 55.50 9.33
C SER A 73 6.30 54.12 9.86
N PHE A 74 5.78 54.04 11.09
CA PHE A 74 5.21 52.81 11.66
C PHE A 74 3.98 52.33 10.88
N GLY A 75 3.10 53.24 10.47
CA GLY A 75 1.93 52.93 9.63
C GLY A 75 2.32 52.35 8.26
N GLN A 76 3.36 52.91 7.63
CA GLN A 76 3.91 52.37 6.38
C GLN A 76 4.51 50.97 6.55
N ILE A 77 5.29 50.74 7.62
CA ILE A 77 5.86 49.42 7.92
C ILE A 77 4.75 48.38 8.11
N LEU A 78 3.71 48.71 8.89
CA LEU A 78 2.57 47.80 9.11
C LEU A 78 1.80 47.50 7.82
N THR A 79 1.68 48.47 6.92
CA THR A 79 1.02 48.27 5.62
C THR A 79 1.86 47.35 4.73
N ILE A 80 3.17 47.56 4.64
CA ILE A 80 4.10 46.69 3.89
C ILE A 80 4.05 45.26 4.45
N LEU A 81 4.08 45.12 5.77
CA LEU A 81 4.02 43.83 6.46
C LEU A 81 2.65 43.15 6.25
N GLY A 82 1.56 43.91 6.26
CA GLY A 82 0.22 43.42 5.93
C GLY A 82 0.09 42.91 4.49
N ILE A 83 0.65 43.65 3.51
CA ILE A 83 0.71 43.20 2.12
C ILE A 83 1.54 41.92 2.00
N PHE A 84 2.68 41.85 2.69
CA PHE A 84 3.52 40.65 2.69
C PHE A 84 2.78 39.43 3.24
N ILE A 85 2.10 39.57 4.39
CA ILE A 85 1.27 38.49 4.97
C ILE A 85 0.17 38.08 3.99
N ALA A 86 -0.52 39.03 3.35
CA ALA A 86 -1.58 38.72 2.39
C ALA A 86 -1.05 37.95 1.17
N VAL A 87 0.11 38.34 0.64
CA VAL A 87 0.78 37.62 -0.46
C VAL A 87 1.17 36.21 -0.04
N VAL A 88 1.74 36.04 1.16
CA VAL A 88 2.10 34.72 1.70
C VAL A 88 0.86 33.85 1.91
N ALA A 89 -0.23 34.42 2.44
CA ALA A 89 -1.49 33.71 2.66
C ALA A 89 -2.14 33.22 1.35
N LEU A 90 -1.98 33.95 0.25
CA LEU A 90 -2.44 33.53 -1.08
C LEU A 90 -1.48 32.56 -1.77
N ALA A 91 -0.17 32.74 -1.60
CA ALA A 91 0.84 31.91 -2.26
C ALA A 91 0.96 30.52 -1.62
N LEU A 92 0.84 30.40 -0.30
CA LEU A 92 0.98 29.13 0.43
C LEU A 92 0.04 28.03 -0.08
N PRO A 93 -1.27 28.25 -0.24
CA PRO A 93 -2.18 27.25 -0.79
C PRO A 93 -1.79 26.79 -2.21
N ILE A 94 -1.34 27.72 -3.06
CA ILE A 94 -0.94 27.41 -4.44
C ILE A 94 0.31 26.54 -4.45
N ILE A 95 1.32 26.91 -3.65
CA ILE A 95 2.56 26.14 -3.49
C ILE A 95 2.24 24.75 -2.92
N MET A 96 1.41 24.69 -1.87
CA MET A 96 1.04 23.43 -1.24
C MET A 96 0.25 22.52 -2.18
N TYR A 97 -0.60 23.09 -3.04
CA TYR A 97 -1.31 22.34 -4.05
C TYR A 97 -0.36 21.80 -5.15
N GLN A 98 0.50 22.66 -5.72
CA GLN A 98 1.38 22.27 -6.83
C GLN A 98 2.50 21.32 -6.41
N PHE A 99 3.06 21.49 -5.22
CA PHE A 99 4.23 20.73 -4.75
C PHE A 99 3.92 19.67 -3.69
N GLY A 100 2.79 19.78 -2.97
CA GLY A 100 2.36 18.78 -1.99
C GLY A 100 1.28 17.86 -2.56
N ILE A 101 0.11 18.42 -2.83
CA ILE A 101 -1.10 17.64 -3.13
C ILE A 101 -1.02 16.96 -4.50
N LYS A 102 -0.75 17.73 -5.56
CA LYS A 102 -0.73 17.23 -6.95
C LYS A 102 0.30 16.12 -7.21
N PRO A 103 1.58 16.22 -6.79
CA PRO A 103 2.53 15.11 -6.95
C PRO A 103 2.15 13.91 -6.08
N SER A 104 1.64 14.12 -4.87
CA SER A 104 1.15 13.01 -4.03
C SER A 104 -0.02 12.27 -4.66
N GLN A 105 -0.97 12.99 -5.26
CA GLN A 105 -2.08 12.38 -6.02
C GLN A 105 -1.59 11.60 -7.24
N ARG A 106 -0.56 12.09 -7.95
CA ARG A 106 0.05 11.36 -9.07
C ARG A 106 0.74 10.09 -8.58
N ALA A 107 1.52 10.17 -7.50
CA ALA A 107 2.19 9.01 -6.91
C ALA A 107 1.18 7.97 -6.38
N LEU A 108 0.08 8.42 -5.75
CA LEU A 108 -1.00 7.54 -5.31
C LEU A 108 -1.71 6.89 -6.49
N LYS A 109 -1.99 7.63 -7.56
CA LYS A 109 -2.61 7.08 -8.77
C LYS A 109 -1.70 6.09 -9.49
N GLU A 110 -0.40 6.37 -9.54
CA GLU A 110 0.61 5.45 -10.08
C GLU A 110 0.72 4.20 -9.21
N LEU A 111 0.72 4.35 -7.88
CA LEU A 111 0.70 3.24 -6.94
C LEU A 111 -0.56 2.39 -7.15
N GLU A 112 -1.75 2.99 -7.14
CA GLU A 112 -3.03 2.29 -7.36
C GLU A 112 -3.04 1.54 -8.68
N SER A 113 -2.57 2.15 -9.77
CA SER A 113 -2.51 1.49 -11.08
C SER A 113 -1.51 0.33 -11.17
N ASN A 114 -0.52 0.27 -10.27
CA ASN A 114 0.56 -0.72 -10.30
C ASN A 114 0.62 -1.63 -9.08
N ILE A 115 -0.18 -1.40 -8.04
CA ILE A 115 -0.10 -2.16 -6.79
C ILE A 115 -0.53 -3.60 -7.01
N ASP A 116 -1.60 -3.82 -7.78
CA ASP A 116 -2.09 -5.16 -8.09
C ASP A 116 -1.07 -5.94 -8.92
N SER A 117 -0.46 -5.30 -9.93
CA SER A 117 0.54 -5.96 -10.77
C SER A 117 1.82 -6.27 -10.00
N ARG A 118 2.31 -5.35 -9.16
CA ARG A 118 3.49 -5.55 -8.31
C ARG A 118 3.23 -6.58 -7.23
N LEU A 119 2.06 -6.54 -6.58
CA LEU A 119 1.68 -7.52 -5.57
C LEU A 119 1.53 -8.90 -6.18
N SER A 120 0.85 -9.03 -7.32
CA SER A 120 0.73 -10.29 -8.06
C SER A 120 2.10 -10.84 -8.46
N ALA A 121 2.99 -9.99 -8.98
CA ALA A 121 4.36 -10.37 -9.32
C ALA A 121 5.15 -10.85 -8.10
N TYR A 122 5.10 -10.10 -6.99
CA TYR A 122 5.76 -10.44 -5.74
C TYR A 122 5.24 -11.76 -5.15
N LEU A 123 3.92 -11.97 -5.13
CA LEU A 123 3.30 -13.21 -4.67
C LEU A 123 3.71 -14.39 -5.54
N LYS A 124 3.71 -14.22 -6.87
CA LYS A 124 4.15 -15.25 -7.82
C LYS A 124 5.63 -15.60 -7.65
N GLU A 125 6.49 -14.58 -7.49
CA GLU A 125 7.92 -14.77 -7.27
C GLU A 125 8.19 -15.49 -5.94
N THR A 126 7.58 -15.01 -4.86
CA THR A 126 7.69 -15.62 -3.52
C THR A 126 7.21 -17.07 -3.55
N ARG A 127 6.06 -17.33 -4.17
CA ARG A 127 5.54 -18.69 -4.34
C ARG A 127 6.49 -19.57 -5.12
N ASN A 128 6.99 -19.10 -6.27
CA ASN A 128 7.93 -19.87 -7.10
C ASN A 128 9.21 -20.21 -6.33
N LYS A 129 9.72 -19.26 -5.53
CA LYS A 129 10.88 -19.47 -4.65
C LYS A 129 10.59 -20.57 -3.63
N THR A 130 9.45 -20.53 -2.96
CA THR A 130 9.08 -21.54 -1.95
C THR A 130 8.81 -22.91 -2.56
N ILE A 131 8.19 -22.97 -3.75
CA ILE A 131 8.04 -24.24 -4.50
C ILE A 131 9.42 -24.81 -4.85
N ASN A 132 10.33 -23.98 -5.37
CA ASN A 132 11.67 -24.44 -5.74
C ASN A 132 12.44 -24.97 -4.52
N GLN A 133 12.33 -24.27 -3.39
CA GLN A 133 12.90 -24.69 -2.12
C GLN A 133 12.27 -26.00 -1.62
N ALA A 134 10.95 -26.15 -1.68
CA ALA A 134 10.30 -27.40 -1.30
C ALA A 134 10.77 -28.58 -2.18
N LEU A 135 10.96 -28.35 -3.48
CA LEU A 135 11.54 -29.35 -4.38
C LEU A 135 13.02 -29.65 -4.05
N ASP A 136 13.80 -28.66 -3.63
CA ASP A 136 15.18 -28.88 -3.13
C ASP A 136 15.18 -29.68 -1.83
N ASP A 137 14.28 -29.38 -0.90
CA ASP A 137 14.13 -30.06 0.37
C ASP A 137 13.62 -31.51 0.19
N MET A 138 12.81 -31.79 -0.84
CA MET A 138 12.43 -33.15 -1.21
C MET A 138 13.64 -34.01 -1.63
N GLU A 139 14.63 -33.40 -2.28
CA GLU A 139 15.83 -34.08 -2.75
C GLU A 139 16.87 -34.22 -1.64
N HIS A 140 17.24 -33.11 -1.02
CA HIS A 140 18.41 -32.98 -0.14
C HIS A 140 18.06 -32.84 1.34
N GLY A 141 16.78 -32.61 1.67
CA GLY A 141 16.34 -32.39 3.05
C GLY A 141 16.40 -33.66 3.92
N ASN A 142 16.39 -33.47 5.23
CA ASN A 142 16.14 -34.57 6.17
C ASN A 142 14.65 -34.99 6.13
N LEU A 143 14.28 -36.05 6.86
CA LEU A 143 12.91 -36.57 6.85
C LEU A 143 11.86 -35.50 7.22
N GLU A 144 12.16 -34.64 8.19
CA GLU A 144 11.29 -33.54 8.61
C GLU A 144 11.06 -32.53 7.48
N LYS A 145 12.14 -32.05 6.85
CA LYS A 145 12.07 -31.14 5.70
C LYS A 145 11.32 -31.76 4.52
N LYS A 146 11.53 -33.04 4.25
CA LYS A 146 10.79 -33.77 3.20
C LYS A 146 9.30 -33.80 3.50
N ASN A 147 8.91 -34.05 4.75
CA ASN A 147 7.50 -34.04 5.15
C ASN A 147 6.88 -32.63 5.05
N GLN A 148 7.61 -31.59 5.46
CA GLN A 148 7.18 -30.20 5.31
C GLN A 148 7.00 -29.83 3.82
N ALA A 149 7.94 -30.23 2.97
CA ALA A 149 7.86 -30.02 1.54
C ALA A 149 6.68 -30.76 0.90
N ILE A 150 6.41 -32.01 1.29
CA ILE A 150 5.23 -32.78 0.87
C ILE A 150 3.94 -32.02 1.25
N ALA A 151 3.83 -31.58 2.51
CA ALA A 151 2.64 -30.86 2.97
C ALA A 151 2.43 -29.56 2.17
N TYR A 152 3.49 -28.78 1.98
CA TYR A 152 3.44 -27.53 1.22
C TYR A 152 3.02 -27.75 -0.24
N LEU A 153 3.66 -28.68 -0.95
CA LEU A 153 3.40 -28.93 -2.38
C LEU A 153 2.02 -29.57 -2.61
N SER A 154 1.53 -30.38 -1.67
CA SER A 154 0.17 -30.94 -1.73
C SER A 154 -0.91 -29.86 -1.77
N ILE A 155 -0.68 -28.74 -1.07
CA ILE A 155 -1.63 -27.62 -0.99
C ILE A 155 -1.45 -26.64 -2.16
N THR A 156 -0.22 -26.42 -2.61
CA THR A 156 0.11 -25.31 -3.52
C THR A 156 0.16 -25.68 -5.01
N HIS A 157 0.34 -26.97 -5.35
CA HIS A 157 0.41 -27.38 -6.76
C HIS A 157 -0.81 -27.02 -7.63
N PRO A 158 -2.07 -26.90 -7.13
CA PRO A 158 -3.21 -26.53 -7.98
C PRO A 158 -3.09 -25.12 -8.56
N GLU A 159 -2.27 -24.24 -7.97
CA GLU A 159 -2.04 -22.88 -8.47
C GLU A 159 -1.11 -22.83 -9.70
N GLY A 160 -0.63 -23.98 -10.16
CA GLY A 160 0.18 -24.15 -11.35
C GLY A 160 1.68 -24.16 -11.09
N LEU A 161 2.37 -25.02 -11.84
CA LEU A 161 3.82 -25.18 -11.83
C LEU A 161 4.41 -24.70 -13.15
N SER A 162 5.55 -24.03 -13.07
CA SER A 162 6.38 -23.71 -14.25
C SER A 162 7.00 -24.97 -14.85
N ASP A 163 7.41 -24.90 -16.12
CA ASP A 163 8.02 -26.04 -16.81
C ASP A 163 9.33 -26.50 -16.16
N GLN A 164 10.12 -25.56 -15.63
CA GLN A 164 11.33 -25.89 -14.87
C GLN A 164 11.01 -26.69 -13.60
N GLN A 165 9.93 -26.34 -12.90
CA GLN A 165 9.48 -27.07 -11.71
C GLN A 165 8.96 -28.46 -12.09
N ARG A 166 8.20 -28.58 -13.18
CA ARG A 166 7.73 -29.89 -13.69
C ARG A 166 8.90 -30.77 -14.12
N PHE A 167 9.90 -30.21 -14.81
CA PHE A 167 11.12 -30.91 -15.16
C PHE A 167 11.89 -31.38 -13.92
N LYS A 168 11.97 -30.54 -12.88
CA LYS A 168 12.60 -30.93 -11.62
C LYS A 168 11.86 -32.10 -10.95
N ILE A 169 10.53 -32.05 -10.88
CA ILE A 169 9.72 -33.16 -10.38
C ILE A 169 9.99 -34.45 -11.18
N TYR A 170 10.01 -34.35 -12.52
CA TYR A 170 10.37 -35.45 -13.40
C TYR A 170 11.75 -36.02 -13.07
N SER A 171 12.77 -35.17 -12.93
CA SER A 171 14.13 -35.61 -12.62
C SER A 171 14.23 -36.33 -11.28
N LEU A 172 13.47 -35.88 -10.27
CA LEU A 172 13.40 -36.53 -8.96
C LEU A 172 12.72 -37.89 -9.01
N LEU A 173 11.66 -38.02 -9.82
CA LEU A 173 10.99 -39.31 -10.05
C LEU A 173 11.89 -40.30 -10.79
N VAL A 174 12.63 -39.84 -11.81
CA VAL A 174 13.57 -40.67 -12.59
C VAL A 174 14.74 -41.14 -11.72
N LYS A 175 15.33 -40.24 -10.92
CA LYS A 175 16.43 -40.56 -10.01
C LYS A 175 16.03 -41.60 -8.96
N GLY A 176 14.73 -41.63 -8.62
CA GLY A 176 14.17 -42.46 -7.58
C GLY A 176 14.40 -41.86 -6.19
N SER A 177 13.39 -41.97 -5.34
CA SER A 177 13.49 -41.61 -3.92
C SER A 177 13.17 -42.83 -3.08
N ASP A 178 14.01 -43.11 -2.08
CA ASP A 178 13.81 -44.25 -1.18
C ASP A 178 12.51 -44.12 -0.36
N LEU A 179 11.98 -42.89 -0.21
CA LEU A 179 10.74 -42.64 0.50
C LEU A 179 9.53 -42.76 -0.45
N PRO A 180 8.64 -43.76 -0.26
CA PRO A 180 7.46 -43.93 -1.10
C PRO A 180 6.54 -42.71 -1.08
N ALA A 181 6.40 -42.04 0.08
CA ALA A 181 5.57 -40.85 0.22
C ALA A 181 5.99 -39.70 -0.71
N VAL A 182 7.31 -39.50 -0.90
CA VAL A 182 7.83 -38.49 -1.84
C VAL A 182 7.44 -38.86 -3.26
N ARG A 183 7.63 -40.13 -3.67
CA ARG A 183 7.23 -40.62 -5.00
C ARG A 183 5.73 -40.47 -5.25
N THR A 184 4.90 -40.85 -4.28
CA THR A 184 3.44 -40.70 -4.37
C THR A 184 3.07 -39.25 -4.60
N ASN A 185 3.63 -38.33 -3.81
CA ASN A 185 3.28 -36.93 -3.90
C ASN A 185 3.75 -36.29 -5.21
N LEU A 186 5.00 -36.54 -5.61
CA LEU A 186 5.56 -36.04 -6.86
C LEU A 186 4.83 -36.61 -8.08
N GLY A 187 4.52 -37.91 -8.08
CA GLY A 187 3.75 -38.57 -9.13
C GLY A 187 2.33 -38.01 -9.23
N PHE A 188 1.67 -37.80 -8.08
CA PHE A 188 0.36 -37.16 -8.03
C PHE A 188 0.40 -35.76 -8.62
N ILE A 189 1.31 -34.89 -8.15
CA ILE A 189 1.47 -33.52 -8.63
C ILE A 189 1.70 -33.49 -10.15
N LEU A 190 2.63 -34.32 -10.64
CA LEU A 190 2.96 -34.38 -12.06
C LEU A 190 1.77 -34.89 -12.90
N GLY A 191 1.01 -35.86 -12.37
CA GLY A 191 -0.16 -36.47 -13.01
C GLY A 191 -1.46 -35.69 -12.90
N THR A 192 -1.48 -34.51 -12.27
CA THR A 192 -2.71 -33.72 -12.15
C THR A 192 -3.10 -32.97 -13.43
N THR A 193 -2.16 -32.72 -14.35
CA THR A 193 -2.41 -31.95 -15.57
C THR A 193 -1.58 -32.50 -16.73
N LYS A 194 -2.11 -32.49 -17.96
CA LYS A 194 -1.38 -32.85 -19.17
C LYS A 194 -0.09 -32.04 -19.30
N ASN A 195 1.05 -32.71 -19.41
CA ASN A 195 2.34 -32.10 -19.69
C ASN A 195 3.34 -33.14 -20.25
N GLU A 196 4.35 -32.67 -20.98
CA GLU A 196 5.31 -33.54 -21.67
C GLU A 196 6.11 -34.43 -20.70
N TYR A 197 6.45 -33.91 -19.53
CA TYR A 197 7.19 -34.66 -18.53
C TYR A 197 6.37 -35.78 -17.86
N ALA A 198 5.06 -35.55 -17.67
CA ALA A 198 4.13 -36.59 -17.24
C ALA A 198 4.05 -37.72 -18.28
N ASP A 199 3.97 -37.37 -19.57
CA ASP A 199 3.96 -38.34 -20.66
C ASP A 199 5.23 -39.21 -20.67
N LEU A 200 6.41 -38.60 -20.43
CA LEU A 200 7.68 -39.33 -20.35
C LEU A 200 7.72 -40.36 -19.21
N ILE A 201 7.02 -40.12 -18.09
CA ILE A 201 6.92 -41.06 -16.98
C ILE A 201 5.84 -42.10 -17.25
N PHE A 202 4.63 -41.63 -17.55
CA PHE A 202 3.46 -42.51 -17.56
C PHE A 202 3.38 -43.36 -18.81
N LYS A 203 3.98 -42.97 -19.95
CA LYS A 203 4.11 -43.89 -21.10
C LYS A 203 5.27 -44.89 -20.95
N ASN A 204 6.13 -44.74 -19.94
CA ASN A 204 7.34 -45.56 -19.81
C ASN A 204 7.08 -46.81 -18.94
N GLN A 205 7.05 -47.97 -19.59
CA GLN A 205 6.79 -49.25 -18.93
C GLN A 205 7.80 -49.61 -17.83
N VAL A 206 9.04 -49.14 -17.93
CA VAL A 206 10.05 -49.37 -16.89
C VAL A 206 9.67 -48.60 -15.62
N MET A 207 9.22 -47.36 -15.76
CA MET A 207 8.75 -46.53 -14.63
C MET A 207 7.47 -47.09 -14.03
N LEU A 208 6.57 -47.62 -14.85
CA LEU A 208 5.29 -48.19 -14.41
C LEU A 208 5.43 -49.56 -13.70
N LYS A 209 6.64 -50.11 -13.57
CA LYS A 209 6.89 -51.22 -12.64
C LYS A 209 6.71 -50.77 -11.19
N ASP A 210 6.91 -49.48 -10.90
CA ASP A 210 6.60 -48.91 -9.60
C ASP A 210 5.06 -48.85 -9.40
N PRO A 211 4.52 -49.53 -8.38
CA PRO A 211 3.08 -49.58 -8.15
C PRO A 211 2.47 -48.20 -7.83
N VAL A 212 3.25 -47.31 -7.19
CA VAL A 212 2.81 -45.94 -6.90
C VAL A 212 2.66 -45.16 -8.20
N LEU A 213 3.67 -45.20 -9.07
CA LEU A 213 3.62 -44.49 -10.35
C LEU A 213 2.53 -45.08 -11.27
N LYS A 214 2.31 -46.39 -11.21
CA LYS A 214 1.21 -47.04 -11.93
C LYS A 214 -0.16 -46.52 -11.50
N ALA A 215 -0.40 -46.36 -10.19
CA ALA A 215 -1.65 -45.77 -9.69
C ALA A 215 -1.81 -44.32 -10.15
N MET A 216 -0.73 -43.52 -10.12
CA MET A 216 -0.75 -42.14 -10.61
C MET A 216 -0.95 -42.04 -12.12
N ALA A 217 -0.47 -43.03 -12.88
CA ALA A 217 -0.68 -43.11 -14.32
C ALA A 217 -2.17 -43.29 -14.65
N TYR A 218 -2.90 -44.18 -13.96
CA TYR A 218 -4.34 -44.33 -14.17
C TYR A 218 -5.12 -43.04 -13.89
N MET A 219 -4.76 -42.31 -12.82
CA MET A 219 -5.31 -40.99 -12.55
C MET A 219 -4.97 -39.98 -13.66
N TYR A 220 -3.75 -40.02 -14.19
CA TYR A 220 -3.34 -39.14 -15.28
C TYR A 220 -4.11 -39.42 -16.57
N TYR A 221 -4.29 -40.70 -16.92
CA TYR A 221 -5.07 -41.11 -18.09
C TYR A 221 -6.52 -40.71 -17.98
N SER A 222 -7.12 -40.84 -16.79
CA SER A 222 -8.51 -40.43 -16.58
C SER A 222 -8.72 -38.93 -16.66
N LYS A 223 -7.72 -38.12 -16.30
CA LYS A 223 -7.78 -36.65 -16.43
C LYS A 223 -7.46 -36.12 -17.82
N THR A 224 -6.65 -36.85 -18.59
CA THR A 224 -6.12 -36.37 -19.88
C THR A 224 -6.68 -37.11 -21.10
N GLY A 225 -7.66 -37.98 -20.86
CA GLY A 225 -8.34 -38.81 -21.86
C GLY A 225 -7.60 -40.12 -22.08
N PHE A 226 -8.19 -41.22 -21.60
CA PHE A 226 -7.55 -42.55 -21.60
C PHE A 226 -7.28 -43.09 -23.01
N LEU A 227 -8.08 -42.69 -24.01
CA LEU A 227 -7.90 -43.09 -25.41
C LEU A 227 -6.51 -42.70 -25.95
N ASN A 228 -5.94 -41.59 -25.48
CA ASN A 228 -4.59 -41.15 -25.86
C ASN A 228 -3.48 -42.11 -25.38
N TYR A 229 -3.81 -43.00 -24.43
CA TYR A 229 -2.90 -43.94 -23.79
C TYR A 229 -3.42 -45.38 -23.90
N ARG A 230 -4.36 -45.65 -24.82
CA ARG A 230 -5.03 -46.95 -24.96
C ARG A 230 -4.04 -48.11 -25.06
N GLU A 231 -2.98 -47.96 -25.85
CA GLU A 231 -1.96 -49.01 -26.03
C GLU A 231 -1.14 -49.24 -24.74
N THR A 232 -0.76 -48.17 -24.02
CA THR A 232 -0.08 -48.28 -22.73
C THR A 232 -0.97 -48.93 -21.68
N ILE A 233 -2.26 -48.60 -21.66
CA ILE A 233 -3.26 -49.19 -20.77
C ILE A 233 -3.46 -50.67 -21.10
N ALA A 234 -3.57 -51.03 -22.38
CA ALA A 234 -3.69 -52.42 -22.83
C ALA A 234 -2.51 -53.26 -22.36
N GLU A 235 -1.29 -52.75 -22.49
CA GLU A 235 -0.08 -53.42 -22.01
C GLU A 235 -0.07 -53.57 -20.48
N LEU A 236 -0.52 -52.55 -19.74
CA LEU A 236 -0.65 -52.61 -18.28
C LEU A 236 -1.68 -53.64 -17.79
N ILE A 237 -2.76 -53.84 -18.55
CA ILE A 237 -3.79 -54.84 -18.26
C ILE A 237 -3.27 -56.25 -18.59
N ASN A 238 -2.70 -56.44 -19.78
CA ASN A 238 -2.20 -57.74 -20.24
C ASN A 238 -1.00 -58.26 -19.43
N SER A 239 -0.14 -57.37 -18.94
CA SER A 239 1.02 -57.74 -18.12
C SER A 239 0.69 -57.93 -16.64
N ALA A 240 -0.55 -57.67 -16.22
CA ALA A 240 -0.95 -57.85 -14.83
C ALA A 240 -1.31 -59.30 -14.54
N GLU A 241 -0.94 -59.78 -13.35
CA GLU A 241 -1.38 -61.09 -12.84
C GLU A 241 -2.92 -61.19 -12.77
N LYS A 242 -3.58 -60.05 -12.54
CA LYS A 242 -5.04 -59.92 -12.48
C LYS A 242 -5.52 -58.78 -13.38
N PRO A 243 -5.75 -59.04 -14.68
CA PRO A 243 -6.21 -58.04 -15.65
C PRO A 243 -7.49 -57.32 -15.21
N ILE A 244 -8.45 -58.09 -14.66
CA ILE A 244 -9.73 -57.57 -14.15
C ILE A 244 -9.55 -56.44 -13.12
N GLU A 245 -8.65 -56.60 -12.15
CA GLU A 245 -8.43 -55.59 -11.10
C GLU A 245 -7.89 -54.29 -11.69
N LYS A 246 -7.07 -54.36 -12.75
CA LYS A 246 -6.55 -53.18 -13.45
C LYS A 246 -7.62 -52.49 -14.28
N PHE A 247 -8.46 -53.27 -14.96
CA PHE A 247 -9.59 -52.73 -15.70
C PHE A 247 -10.60 -52.04 -14.78
N VAL A 248 -10.96 -52.67 -13.66
CA VAL A 248 -11.84 -52.10 -12.62
C VAL A 248 -11.24 -50.84 -11.99
N THR A 249 -9.92 -50.81 -11.77
CA THR A 249 -9.22 -49.60 -11.32
C THR A 249 -9.38 -48.47 -12.32
N LEU A 250 -9.21 -48.75 -13.62
CA LEU A 250 -9.40 -47.76 -14.67
C LEU A 250 -10.85 -47.25 -14.72
N ILE A 251 -11.86 -48.13 -14.67
CA ILE A 251 -13.28 -47.73 -14.57
C ILE A 251 -13.49 -46.78 -13.39
N THR A 252 -12.96 -47.13 -12.22
CA THR A 252 -13.12 -46.33 -11.00
C THR A 252 -12.49 -44.95 -11.15
N MET A 253 -11.28 -44.87 -11.70
CA MET A 253 -10.56 -43.62 -11.92
C MET A 253 -11.23 -42.74 -12.99
N LEU A 254 -11.79 -43.36 -14.04
CA LEU A 254 -12.59 -42.65 -15.05
C LEU A 254 -13.89 -42.12 -14.47
N GLY A 255 -14.58 -42.93 -13.66
CA GLY A 255 -15.79 -42.53 -12.96
C GLY A 255 -15.59 -41.25 -12.16
N GLN A 256 -14.46 -41.08 -11.47
CA GLN A 256 -14.20 -39.87 -10.69
C GLN A 256 -14.15 -38.57 -11.52
N HIS A 257 -14.00 -38.64 -12.85
CA HIS A 257 -13.79 -37.46 -13.71
C HIS A 257 -14.78 -37.32 -14.86
N SER A 258 -15.16 -38.40 -15.54
CA SER A 258 -16.00 -38.36 -16.73
C SER A 258 -16.84 -39.61 -16.87
N HIS A 259 -18.16 -39.45 -16.75
CA HIS A 259 -19.14 -40.50 -17.05
C HIS A 259 -19.05 -40.96 -18.51
N GLN A 260 -18.82 -40.01 -19.43
CA GLN A 260 -18.69 -40.29 -20.85
C GLN A 260 -17.47 -41.15 -21.14
N ASP A 261 -16.38 -41.00 -20.39
CA ASP A 261 -15.20 -41.81 -20.58
C ASP A 261 -15.44 -43.25 -20.10
N VAL A 262 -16.22 -43.45 -19.02
CA VAL A 262 -16.62 -44.79 -18.62
C VAL A 262 -17.51 -45.44 -19.68
N LEU A 263 -18.50 -44.71 -20.20
CA LEU A 263 -19.33 -45.18 -21.32
C LEU A 263 -18.50 -45.54 -22.55
N THR A 264 -17.45 -44.76 -22.83
CA THR A 264 -16.53 -45.03 -23.93
C THR A 264 -15.71 -46.29 -23.65
N LEU A 265 -15.23 -46.47 -22.41
CA LEU A 265 -14.44 -47.64 -22.01
C LEU A 265 -15.25 -48.94 -22.08
N ILE A 266 -16.50 -48.96 -21.61
CA ILE A 266 -17.35 -50.17 -21.67
C ILE A 266 -17.77 -50.54 -23.10
N ASN A 267 -17.52 -49.64 -24.07
CA ASN A 267 -17.68 -49.86 -25.50
C ASN A 267 -16.33 -50.01 -26.24
N ASP A 268 -15.21 -50.00 -25.52
CA ASP A 268 -13.87 -50.14 -26.11
C ASP A 268 -13.54 -51.63 -26.29
N GLU A 269 -13.81 -52.16 -27.48
CA GLU A 269 -13.57 -53.57 -27.82
C GLU A 269 -12.15 -54.02 -27.47
N LYS A 270 -11.12 -53.27 -27.92
CA LYS A 270 -9.72 -53.68 -27.70
C LYS A 270 -9.34 -53.81 -26.24
N LEU A 271 -9.85 -52.95 -25.35
CA LEU A 271 -9.53 -53.02 -23.92
C LEU A 271 -10.40 -54.05 -23.21
N LEU A 272 -11.68 -54.17 -23.59
CA LEU A 272 -12.59 -55.13 -22.98
C LEU A 272 -12.26 -56.57 -23.38
N ASP A 273 -11.70 -56.77 -24.58
CA ASP A 273 -11.24 -58.08 -25.06
C ASP A 273 -10.03 -58.65 -24.31
N LEU A 274 -9.34 -57.82 -23.54
CA LEU A 274 -8.25 -58.27 -22.68
C LEU A 274 -8.75 -58.98 -21.41
N ILE A 275 -10.04 -58.85 -21.11
CA ILE A 275 -10.65 -59.45 -19.92
C ILE A 275 -11.28 -60.79 -20.31
N ALA A 276 -11.08 -61.80 -19.47
CA ALA A 276 -11.64 -63.11 -19.71
C ALA A 276 -13.18 -63.05 -19.64
N LEU A 277 -13.86 -63.81 -20.51
CA LEU A 277 -15.33 -63.85 -20.51
C LEU A 277 -15.88 -64.20 -19.12
N SER A 278 -15.29 -65.17 -18.41
CA SER A 278 -15.71 -65.54 -17.05
C SER A 278 -15.67 -64.41 -16.01
N GLU A 279 -15.00 -63.29 -16.30
CA GLU A 279 -14.88 -62.14 -15.40
C GLU A 279 -15.79 -60.96 -15.79
N MET A 280 -16.52 -61.05 -16.91
CA MET A 280 -17.33 -59.93 -17.42
C MET A 280 -18.46 -59.53 -16.48
N ASP A 281 -19.07 -60.48 -15.76
CA ASP A 281 -20.11 -60.17 -14.79
C ASP A 281 -19.57 -59.29 -13.66
N ASN A 282 -18.32 -59.51 -13.24
CA ASN A 282 -17.66 -58.65 -12.24
C ASN A 282 -17.40 -57.24 -12.80
N VAL A 283 -16.94 -57.14 -14.05
CA VAL A 283 -16.78 -55.84 -14.74
C VAL A 283 -18.12 -55.10 -14.80
N MET A 284 -19.19 -55.82 -15.18
CA MET A 284 -20.54 -55.29 -15.32
C MET A 284 -21.06 -54.74 -13.99
N GLN A 285 -20.98 -55.52 -12.91
CA GLN A 285 -21.41 -55.08 -11.58
C GLN A 285 -20.66 -53.82 -11.14
N HIS A 286 -19.35 -53.75 -11.39
CA HIS A 286 -18.56 -52.58 -11.02
C HIS A 286 -18.87 -51.37 -11.89
N ALA A 287 -19.06 -51.56 -13.19
CA ALA A 287 -19.48 -50.51 -14.10
C ALA A 287 -20.85 -49.95 -13.69
N ILE A 288 -21.85 -50.81 -13.46
CA ILE A 288 -23.17 -50.41 -12.97
C ILE A 288 -23.03 -49.60 -11.67
N PHE A 289 -22.28 -50.10 -10.69
CA PHE A 289 -22.06 -49.39 -9.43
C PHE A 289 -21.51 -47.97 -9.65
N VAL A 290 -20.47 -47.81 -10.48
CA VAL A 290 -19.88 -46.50 -10.76
C VAL A 290 -20.86 -45.58 -11.50
N LEU A 291 -21.64 -46.12 -12.43
CA LEU A 291 -22.57 -45.35 -13.26
C LEU A 291 -23.88 -44.97 -12.54
N GLU A 292 -24.36 -45.82 -11.62
CA GLU A 292 -25.53 -45.53 -10.76
C GLU A 292 -25.28 -44.32 -9.86
N HIS A 293 -24.07 -44.22 -9.30
CA HIS A 293 -23.63 -43.05 -8.53
C HIS A 293 -23.63 -41.76 -9.37
N GLN A 294 -23.70 -41.86 -10.70
CA GLN A 294 -23.64 -40.76 -11.66
C GLN A 294 -24.95 -40.52 -12.41
N LYS A 295 -26.03 -41.20 -12.01
CA LYS A 295 -27.39 -41.03 -12.56
C LYS A 295 -27.52 -41.34 -14.06
N LEU A 296 -26.79 -42.33 -14.56
CA LEU A 296 -26.93 -42.78 -15.94
C LEU A 296 -28.18 -43.62 -16.18
N THR A 297 -28.63 -43.69 -17.44
CA THR A 297 -29.80 -44.49 -17.82
C THR A 297 -29.39 -45.93 -18.07
N LYS A 298 -30.15 -46.86 -17.50
CA LYS A 298 -29.99 -48.31 -17.67
C LYS A 298 -29.84 -48.73 -19.14
N GLU A 299 -30.54 -48.03 -20.03
CA GLU A 299 -30.52 -48.22 -21.49
C GLU A 299 -29.10 -48.13 -22.09
N GLN A 300 -28.24 -47.24 -21.59
CA GLN A 300 -26.89 -47.07 -22.14
C GLN A 300 -25.98 -48.26 -21.82
N ILE A 301 -26.21 -48.93 -20.69
CA ILE A 301 -25.49 -50.14 -20.30
C ILE A 301 -26.03 -51.31 -21.11
N GLU A 302 -27.35 -51.45 -21.23
CA GLU A 302 -28.00 -52.52 -21.99
C GLU A 302 -27.59 -52.55 -23.47
N GLN A 303 -27.26 -51.40 -24.05
CA GLN A 303 -26.78 -51.28 -25.44
C GLN A 303 -25.25 -51.41 -25.59
N SER A 304 -24.51 -51.52 -24.48
CA SER A 304 -23.05 -51.49 -24.50
C SER A 304 -22.42 -52.80 -24.99
N TYR A 305 -21.20 -52.72 -25.49
CA TYR A 305 -20.39 -53.91 -25.83
C TYR A 305 -20.16 -54.81 -24.60
N LEU A 306 -20.01 -54.22 -23.41
CA LEU A 306 -19.94 -54.95 -22.15
C LEU A 306 -21.16 -55.82 -21.87
N GLN A 307 -22.37 -55.33 -22.16
CA GLN A 307 -23.59 -56.15 -22.04
C GLN A 307 -23.58 -57.30 -23.04
N GLN A 308 -23.23 -57.02 -24.30
CA GLN A 308 -23.14 -58.06 -25.33
C GLN A 308 -22.17 -59.18 -24.93
N LYS A 309 -21.03 -58.86 -24.31
CA LYS A 309 -20.08 -59.85 -23.80
C LYS A 309 -20.57 -60.62 -22.58
N SER A 310 -21.26 -59.98 -21.65
CA SER A 310 -21.86 -60.67 -20.49
C SER A 310 -22.96 -61.65 -20.95
N ASP A 311 -23.78 -61.25 -21.93
CA ASP A 311 -24.85 -62.11 -22.47
C ASP A 311 -24.32 -63.36 -23.22
N GLN A 312 -23.11 -63.30 -23.79
CA GLN A 312 -22.46 -64.47 -24.40
C GLN A 312 -22.20 -65.59 -23.38
N ILE A 313 -21.93 -65.23 -22.12
CA ILE A 313 -21.77 -66.20 -21.02
C ILE A 313 -23.11 -66.84 -20.69
N ALA A 314 -24.15 -66.01 -20.53
CA ALA A 314 -25.50 -66.46 -20.17
C ALA A 314 -26.12 -67.38 -21.23
N SER A 315 -25.78 -67.16 -22.51
CA SER A 315 -26.27 -67.95 -23.64
C SER A 315 -25.47 -69.24 -23.89
N GLY A 316 -24.35 -69.47 -23.19
CA GLY A 316 -23.50 -70.65 -23.39
C GLY A 316 -22.86 -70.75 -24.79
N ASN A 317 -23.00 -69.70 -25.61
CA ASN A 317 -22.46 -69.65 -26.96
C ASN A 317 -21.04 -69.10 -26.90
N SER A 318 -20.08 -69.98 -26.65
CA SER A 318 -18.67 -69.73 -27.00
C SER A 318 -18.57 -69.69 -28.53
N ILE A 319 -18.69 -68.50 -29.11
CA ILE A 319 -18.31 -68.29 -30.51
C ILE A 319 -16.77 -68.35 -30.54
N LEU A 320 -16.26 -69.48 -31.02
CA LEU A 320 -14.85 -69.69 -31.38
C LEU A 320 -14.41 -68.71 -32.46
#